data_AF-A0A6L7XDX2-F1
#
_entry.id   AF-A0A6L7XDX2-F1
#
_cell.length_a   1.000
_cell.length_b   1.000
_cell.length_c   1.000
_cell.angle_alpha   90.00
_cell.angle_beta   90.00
_cell.angle_gamma   90.00
#
_symmetry.space_group_name_H-M   'P 1'
#
loop_
_entity.id
_entity.type
_entity.pdbx_description
1 polymer ?
#
loop_
_entity_poly.entity_id
_entity_poly.type
_entity_poly.pdbx_seq_one_letter_code
_entity_poly.pdbx_strand_id
1 'polypeptide(L)' 'MHGIEYRSTTVCLRDYGHDVALRRSRYLRRALRVEEIDTRAAQTAAWLKHACRMSLGDTFAAATAIRHGCELWTGDAELL' A
#
# COMPACT_ATOMS: atom_id res chain seq x y z
N MET A 1 -13.28 -4.11 14.25
CA MET A 1 -11.85 -4.25 13.90
C MET A 1 -11.73 -4.88 12.52
N HIS A 2 -11.61 -4.11 11.43
CA HIS A 2 -11.43 -4.66 10.07
C HIS A 2 -10.36 -3.86 9.29
N GLY A 3 -9.24 -4.54 9.02
CA GLY A 3 -8.49 -4.62 7.75
C GLY A 3 -8.17 -3.38 6.92
N ILE A 4 -6.97 -2.83 7.13
CA ILE A 4 -5.89 -2.56 6.15
C ILE A 4 -6.31 -2.17 4.70
N GLU A 5 -6.53 -0.87 4.50
CA GLU A 5 -6.29 -0.12 3.25
C GLU A 5 -6.09 1.36 3.67
N TYR A 6 -5.06 1.65 4.48
CA TYR A 6 -5.05 2.85 5.34
C TYR A 6 -3.77 3.66 5.18
N ARG A 7 -3.77 4.62 4.24
CA ARG A 7 -3.15 5.95 4.44
C ARG A 7 -3.45 6.91 3.27
N SER A 8 -3.34 6.50 2.02
CA SER A 8 -3.54 7.45 0.91
C SER A 8 -5.01 7.87 0.72
N THR A 9 -5.96 6.94 0.83
CA THR A 9 -7.38 7.24 0.66
C THR A 9 -7.94 7.96 1.88
N THR A 10 -7.52 7.60 3.10
CA THR A 10 -8.00 8.22 4.35
C THR A 10 -7.54 9.67 4.50
N VAL A 11 -6.28 9.99 4.15
CA VAL A 11 -5.80 11.38 4.12
C VAL A 11 -6.57 12.16 3.07
N CYS A 12 -6.75 11.59 1.87
CA CYS A 12 -7.52 12.25 0.81
C CYS A 12 -8.99 12.45 1.22
N LEU A 13 -9.58 11.50 1.94
CA LEU A 13 -10.94 11.58 2.45
C LEU A 13 -11.08 12.67 3.52
N ARG A 14 -10.13 12.73 4.46
CA ARG A 14 -10.13 13.71 5.56
C ARG A 14 -9.93 15.13 5.05
N ASP A 15 -8.97 15.32 4.14
CA ASP A 15 -8.51 16.66 3.77
C ASP A 15 -9.28 17.24 2.56
N TYR A 16 -9.88 16.38 1.72
CA TYR A 16 -10.56 16.79 0.48
C TYR A 16 -11.98 16.25 0.32
N GLY A 17 -12.47 15.45 1.27
CA GLY A 17 -13.82 14.92 1.27
C GLY A 17 -14.02 13.67 0.39
N HIS A 18 -15.20 13.07 0.55
CA HIS A 18 -15.56 11.78 -0.03
C HIS A 18 -15.49 11.73 -1.55
N ASP A 19 -16.08 12.72 -2.23
CA ASP A 19 -16.20 12.69 -3.69
C ASP A 19 -14.86 12.84 -4.40
N VAL A 20 -13.96 13.65 -3.84
CA VAL A 20 -12.60 13.83 -4.37
C VAL A 20 -11.79 12.54 -4.19
N ALA A 21 -11.85 11.93 -2.99
CA ALA A 21 -11.16 10.68 -2.71
C ALA A 21 -11.63 9.53 -3.65
N LEU A 22 -12.95 9.42 -3.85
CA LEU A 22 -13.53 8.40 -4.72
C LEU A 22 -13.12 8.60 -6.18
N ARG A 23 -13.16 9.84 -6.68
CA ARG A 23 -12.76 10.17 -8.05
C ARG A 23 -11.29 9.85 -8.31
N ARG A 24 -10.40 10.23 -7.37
CA ARG A 24 -8.96 9.94 -7.47
C ARG A 24 -8.68 8.44 -7.41
N SER A 25 -9.31 7.71 -6.49
CA SER A 25 -9.17 6.26 -6.39
C SER A 25 -9.59 5.55 -7.69
N ARG A 26 -10.74 5.94 -8.28
CA ARG A 26 -11.19 5.41 -9.58
C ARG A 26 -10.22 5.71 -10.72
N TYR A 27 -9.62 6.91 -10.74
CA TYR A 27 -8.61 7.26 -11.73
C TYR A 27 -7.36 6.39 -11.58
N LEU A 28 -6.82 6.28 -10.36
CA LEU A 28 -5.62 5.48 -10.08
C LEU A 28 -5.83 4.00 -10.42
N ARG A 29 -6.99 3.42 -10.07
CA ARG A 29 -7.33 2.03 -10.43
C ARG A 29 -7.39 1.77 -11.93
N ARG A 30 -7.61 2.80 -12.75
CA ARG A 30 -7.61 2.69 -14.23
C ARG A 30 -6.22 2.91 -14.81
N ALA A 31 -5.41 3.76 -14.19
CA ALA A 31 -4.09 4.14 -14.68
C ALA A 31 -2.99 3.16 -14.24
N LEU A 32 -3.17 2.50 -13.09
CA LEU A 32 -2.19 1.62 -12.48
C LEU A 32 -2.71 0.19 -12.40
N ARG A 33 -1.80 -0.77 -12.52
CA ARG A 33 -2.08 -2.16 -12.18
C ARG A 33 -2.18 -2.30 -10.67
N VAL A 34 -3.38 -2.56 -10.17
CA VAL A 34 -3.63 -2.82 -8.75
C VAL A 34 -3.50 -4.32 -8.51
N GLU A 35 -2.57 -4.69 -7.64
CA GLU A 35 -2.36 -6.08 -7.24
C GLU A 35 -3.27 -6.44 -6.07
N GLU A 36 -3.92 -7.60 -6.18
CA GLU A 36 -4.62 -8.21 -5.05
C GLU A 36 -3.62 -8.93 -4.15
N ILE A 37 -3.84 -8.83 -2.84
CA ILE A 37 -3.01 -9.51 -1.85
C ILE A 37 -3.41 -10.98 -1.81
N ASP A 38 -2.51 -11.85 -2.27
CA ASP A 38 -2.61 -13.29 -2.10
C ASP A 38 -1.88 -13.78 -0.83
N THR A 39 -2.03 -15.07 -0.53
CA THR A 39 -1.40 -15.71 0.64
C THR A 39 0.13 -15.57 0.64
N ARG A 40 0.77 -15.59 -0.53
CA ARG A 40 2.23 -15.51 -0.64
C ARG A 40 2.73 -14.08 -0.34
N ALA A 41 2.02 -13.07 -0.84
CA ALA A 41 2.27 -11.68 -0.51
C ALA A 41 2.06 -11.44 0.99
N ALA A 42 1.00 -12.01 1.59
CA ALA A 42 0.74 -11.90 3.03
C ALA A 42 1.84 -12.54 3.89
N GLN A 43 2.34 -13.72 3.51
CA GLN A 43 3.45 -14.36 4.22
C GLN A 43 4.75 -13.55 4.14
N THR A 44 5.05 -13.02 2.96
CA THR A 44 6.24 -12.18 2.76
C THR A 44 6.15 -10.89 3.58
N ALA A 45 4.98 -10.22 3.57
CA ALA A 45 4.73 -9.03 4.38
C ALA A 45 4.82 -9.34 5.88
N ALA A 46 4.31 -10.48 6.34
CA ALA A 46 4.42 -10.91 7.73
C ALA A 46 5.88 -11.12 8.16
N TRP A 47 6.68 -11.75 7.30
CA TRP A 47 8.11 -11.91 7.55
C TRP A 47 8.84 -10.55 7.61
N LEU A 48 8.57 -9.65 6.66
CA LEU A 48 9.12 -8.29 6.68
C LEU A 48 8.70 -7.51 7.93
N LYS A 49 7.45 -7.68 8.38
CA LYS A 49 6.93 -7.00 9.57
C LYS A 49 7.61 -7.48 10.86
N HIS A 50 8.00 -8.74 10.88
CA HIS A 50 8.77 -9.33 11.98
C HIS A 50 10.23 -8.89 11.95
N ALA A 51 10.86 -8.91 10.77
CA ALA A 51 12.28 -8.60 10.59
C ALA A 51 12.60 -7.10 10.64
N CYS A 52 11.66 -6.25 10.21
CA CYS A 52 11.86 -4.82 10.05
C CYS A 52 10.82 -4.02 10.84
N ARG A 53 11.23 -2.86 11.36
CA ARG A 53 10.36 -1.99 12.13
C ARG A 53 9.51 -1.08 11.23
N MET A 54 8.78 -1.68 10.29
CA MET A 54 7.96 -0.99 9.29
C MET A 54 6.47 -1.01 9.65
N SER A 55 5.68 -0.09 9.07
CA SER A 55 4.22 -0.17 9.18
C SER A 55 3.69 -1.34 8.34
N LEU A 56 2.48 -1.80 8.65
CA LEU A 56 1.88 -2.93 7.94
C LEU A 56 1.64 -2.61 6.45
N GLY A 57 1.22 -1.38 6.13
CA GLY A 57 1.06 -0.96 4.74
C GLY A 57 2.36 -1.02 3.95
N ASP A 58 3.46 -0.57 4.57
CA ASP A 58 4.78 -0.55 3.93
C ASP A 58 5.32 -1.96 3.72
N THR A 59 5.03 -2.88 4.64
CA THR A 59 5.42 -4.29 4.46
C THR A 59 4.74 -4.95 3.25
N PHE A 60 3.50 -4.58 2.93
CA PHE A 60 2.81 -5.06 1.74
C PHE A 60 3.34 -4.40 0.45
N ALA A 61 3.67 -3.11 0.51
CA ALA A 61 4.28 -2.40 -0.62
C ALA A 61 5.65 -3.01 -0.95
N ALA A 62 6.50 -3.23 0.04
CA ALA A 62 7.80 -3.87 -0.12
C ALA A 62 7.68 -5.33 -0.58
N ALA A 63 6.75 -6.11 0.00
CA ALA A 63 6.52 -7.50 -0.44
C ALA A 63 6.07 -7.57 -1.91
N THR A 64 5.22 -6.64 -2.34
CA THR A 64 4.79 -6.54 -3.75
C THR A 64 5.99 -6.21 -4.65
N ALA A 65 6.82 -5.24 -4.25
CA ALA A 65 8.00 -4.86 -5.02
C ALA A 65 9.00 -6.02 -5.18
N ILE A 66 9.30 -6.73 -4.09
CA ILE A 66 10.16 -7.93 -4.10
C ILE A 66 9.58 -9.02 -5.02
N ARG A 67 8.27 -9.27 -4.95
CA ARG A 67 7.61 -10.29 -5.77
C ARG A 67 7.75 -10.02 -7.27
N HIS A 68 7.67 -8.75 -7.66
CA HIS A 68 7.76 -8.33 -9.06
C HIS A 68 9.18 -7.98 -9.50
N GLY A 69 10.16 -7.99 -8.60
CA GLY A 69 11.53 -7.57 -8.89
C GLY A 69 11.59 -6.12 -9.36
N CYS A 70 10.73 -5.25 -8.83
CA CYS A 70 10.64 -3.84 -9.23
C CYS A 70 11.12 -2.90 -8.12
N GLU A 71 11.43 -1.66 -8.51
CA GLU A 71 11.72 -0.60 -7.55
C GLU A 71 10.47 -0.20 -6.76
N LEU A 72 10.66 0.18 -5.50
CA LEU A 72 9.61 0.75 -4.66
C LEU A 72 9.71 2.27 -4.69
N TRP A 73 8.68 2.93 -5.23
CA TRP A 73 8.59 4.39 -5.18
C TRP A 73 7.79 4.81 -3.96
N THR A 74 8.41 5.59 -3.08
CA THR A 74 7.84 5.98 -1.79
C THR A 74 8.23 7.42 -1.43
N GLY A 75 7.34 8.11 -0.72
CA GLY A 75 7.64 9.39 -0.10
C GLY A 75 8.15 9.26 1.35
N ASP A 76 8.22 8.03 1.87
CA ASP A 76 8.73 7.72 3.19
C ASP A 76 10.24 7.44 3.12
N ALA A 77 11.03 8.28 3.80
CA ALA A 77 12.48 8.17 3.82
C ALA A 77 12.98 6.95 4.60
N GLU A 78 12.16 6.35 5.48
CA GLU A 78 12.54 5.14 6.23
C GLU A 78 12.55 3.87 5.35
N LEU A 79 12.06 3.97 4.11
CA LEU A 79 11.97 2.88 3.14
C LEU A 79 12.95 3.03 1.95
N LEU A 80 13.79 4.07 1.97
CA LEU A 80 14.83 4.37 0.98
C LEU A 80 16.22 3.98 1.53
#